data_AF-A0AAU2QCH5-F1
#
_entry.id   AF-A0AAU2QCH5-F1
#
_cell.length_a   1.000
_cell.length_b   1.000
_cell.length_c   1.000
_cell.angle_alpha   90.00
_cell.angle_beta   90.00
_cell.angle_gamma   90.00
#
_symmetry.space_group_name_H-M   'P 1'
#
loop_
_entity.id
_entity.type
_entity.pdbx_description
1 polymer ?
#
loop_
_entity_poly.entity_id
_entity_poly.type
_entity_poly.pdbx_seq_one_letter_code
_entity_poly.pdbx_strand_id
1 'polypeptide(L)'
;MQIIEVTGYAVRSAVITMRRKGTPLEFVIFPMLHVASPTFYSQVRTRLRDCDLIVLEGIRGRSAGVSALTLAYRFAPRRRRNGLQEQRDDVLLPESVPVINPDVTAAEAMADLRTLPRWMYVLLLVAAPVLGLVFALRGPRAFLDEDMAVDDLPQTLRAEMLADDPVEHAMTGRRDERLLAALGEIHTERADEPIRVAVVYGAGHVPAIVSGLMNRYGYRPREAQWLTVLVPA
;
A
#
# COMPACT_ATOMS: atom_id res chain seq x y z
N MET A 1 11.92 8.22 8.09
CA MET A 1 10.56 8.72 8.35
C MET A 1 9.69 7.52 8.67
N GLN A 2 8.87 7.57 9.72
CA GLN A 2 7.98 6.45 10.05
C GLN A 2 6.68 6.52 9.24
N ILE A 3 6.33 5.42 8.58
CA ILE A 3 5.18 5.35 7.66
C ILE A 3 4.04 4.57 8.32
N ILE A 4 4.34 3.37 8.81
CA ILE A 4 3.45 2.60 9.68
C ILE A 4 4.10 2.48 11.04
N GLU A 5 3.39 2.94 12.05
CA GLU A 5 3.80 2.78 13.43
C GLU A 5 3.00 1.64 14.06
N VAL A 6 3.72 0.70 14.67
CA VAL A 6 3.14 -0.37 15.47
C VAL A 6 3.55 -0.14 16.91
N THR A 7 2.56 -0.04 17.80
CA THR A 7 2.76 0.02 19.24
C THR A 7 2.01 -1.13 19.91
N GLY A 8 2.31 -1.40 21.18
CA GLY A 8 1.55 -2.39 21.96
C GLY A 8 0.05 -2.09 22.08
N TYR A 9 -0.40 -0.88 21.70
CA TYR A 9 -1.77 -0.39 21.88
C TYR A 9 -2.49 -0.01 20.58
N ALA A 10 -1.79 0.18 19.47
CA ALA A 10 -2.39 0.57 18.20
C ALA A 10 -1.41 0.39 17.04
N VAL A 11 -1.98 0.20 15.84
CA VAL A 11 -1.27 0.39 14.57
C VAL A 11 -1.76 1.69 13.95
N ARG A 12 -0.85 2.55 13.51
CA ARG A 12 -1.13 3.85 12.91
C ARG A 12 -0.44 3.97 11.55
N SER A 13 -1.09 4.67 10.62
CA SER A 13 -0.57 4.97 9.28
C SER A 13 -0.44 6.49 9.11
N ALA A 14 0.72 6.93 8.62
CA ALA A 14 1.00 8.34 8.36
C ALA A 14 0.52 8.75 6.97
N VAL A 15 -0.54 9.54 6.88
CA VAL A 15 -0.89 10.23 5.63
C VAL A 15 0.09 11.38 5.44
N ILE A 16 0.92 11.31 4.40
CA ILE A 16 2.07 12.21 4.22
C ILE A 16 1.78 13.18 3.07
N THR A 17 1.84 14.48 3.34
CA THR A 17 1.74 15.51 2.30
C THR A 17 3.14 15.91 1.84
N MET A 18 3.41 15.69 0.56
CA MET A 18 4.63 16.06 -0.14
C MET A 18 4.42 17.37 -0.90
N ARG A 19 5.30 18.35 -0.65
CA ARG A 19 5.28 19.65 -1.35
C ARG A 19 6.65 20.02 -1.89
N ARG A 20 6.68 20.77 -2.98
CA ARG A 20 7.88 21.35 -3.58
C ARG A 20 7.74 22.88 -3.64
N LYS A 21 8.84 23.61 -3.42
CA LYS A 21 8.84 25.07 -3.62
C LYS A 21 8.75 25.38 -5.11
N GLY A 22 7.92 26.36 -5.48
CA GLY A 22 7.77 26.82 -6.87
C GLY A 22 6.72 26.08 -7.69
N THR A 23 5.90 25.23 -7.06
CA THR A 23 4.75 24.56 -7.69
C THR A 23 3.61 24.48 -6.66
N PRO A 24 2.35 24.73 -7.07
CA PRO A 24 1.19 24.55 -6.20
C PRO A 24 0.67 23.09 -6.14
N LEU A 25 1.18 22.19 -6.98
CA LEU A 25 0.84 20.76 -6.96
C LEU A 25 1.30 20.08 -5.66
N GLU A 26 0.40 19.36 -5.01
CA GLU A 26 0.67 18.54 -3.82
C GLU A 26 0.44 17.05 -4.11
N PHE A 27 1.32 16.20 -3.59
CA PHE A 27 1.06 14.76 -3.52
C PHE A 27 0.72 14.39 -2.07
N VAL A 28 -0.41 13.70 -1.86
CA VAL A 28 -0.85 13.23 -0.54
C VAL A 28 -0.80 11.71 -0.55
N ILE A 29 0.17 11.14 0.15
CA ILE A 29 0.40 9.69 0.19
C ILE A 29 -0.44 9.09 1.32
N PHE A 30 -1.21 8.05 0.98
CA PHE A 30 -2.00 7.26 1.90
C PHE A 30 -1.42 5.84 1.97
N PRO A 31 -0.57 5.53 2.98
CA PRO A 31 -0.07 4.18 3.19
C PRO A 31 -1.20 3.26 3.63
N MET A 32 -1.58 2.34 2.75
CA MET A 32 -2.70 1.45 2.94
C MET A 32 -2.26 0.12 3.55
N LEU A 33 -3.11 -0.40 4.44
CA LEU A 33 -3.09 -1.82 4.82
C LEU A 33 -4.35 -2.49 4.25
N HIS A 34 -4.16 -3.68 3.69
CA HIS A 34 -5.27 -4.46 3.10
C HIS A 34 -6.28 -4.96 4.11
N VAL A 35 -5.94 -4.96 5.41
CA VAL A 35 -6.86 -5.28 6.50
C VAL A 35 -6.74 -4.19 7.58
N ALA A 36 -7.83 -3.48 7.85
CA ALA A 36 -7.87 -2.39 8.82
C ALA A 36 -9.26 -2.22 9.43
N SER A 37 -9.39 -1.32 10.40
CA SER A 37 -10.69 -0.96 10.97
C SER A 37 -11.58 -0.22 9.96
N PRO A 38 -12.93 -0.29 10.11
CA PRO A 38 -13.84 0.45 9.24
C PRO A 38 -13.65 1.96 9.36
N THR A 39 -13.31 2.43 10.57
CA THR A 39 -13.02 3.84 10.86
C THR A 39 -11.80 4.33 10.10
N PHE A 40 -10.75 3.52 9.96
CA PHE A 40 -9.60 3.86 9.14
C PHE A 40 -10.01 4.12 7.68
N TYR A 41 -10.74 3.19 7.06
CA TYR A 41 -11.17 3.35 5.67
C TYR A 41 -12.12 4.53 5.47
N SER A 42 -13.02 4.82 6.42
CA SER A 42 -13.90 5.98 6.33
C SER A 42 -13.16 7.31 6.47
N GLN A 43 -12.12 7.36 7.32
CA GLN A 43 -11.24 8.53 7.45
C GLN A 43 -10.39 8.76 6.21
N VAL A 44 -9.90 7.69 5.56
CA VAL A 44 -9.21 7.78 4.27
C VAL A 44 -10.18 8.28 3.20
N ARG A 45 -11.35 7.65 3.05
CA ARG A 45 -12.36 8.06 2.06
C ARG A 45 -12.74 9.53 2.19
N THR A 46 -12.93 10.01 3.42
CA THR A 46 -13.26 11.43 3.66
C THR A 46 -12.17 12.35 3.12
N ARG A 47 -10.90 12.03 3.34
CA ARG A 47 -9.77 12.82 2.83
C ARG A 47 -9.59 12.72 1.33
N LEU A 48 -9.89 11.56 0.73
CA LEU A 48 -9.83 11.37 -0.71
C LEU A 48 -10.83 12.28 -1.44
N ARG A 49 -11.95 12.67 -0.81
CA ARG A 49 -12.91 13.63 -1.39
C ARG A 49 -12.34 15.04 -1.53
N ASP A 50 -11.34 15.38 -0.74
CA ASP A 50 -10.66 16.69 -0.77
C ASP A 50 -9.47 16.70 -1.75
N CYS A 51 -9.32 15.65 -2.55
CA CYS A 51 -8.29 15.51 -3.57
C CYS A 51 -8.91 15.59 -4.97
N ASP A 52 -8.12 16.03 -5.94
CA ASP A 52 -8.57 16.26 -7.32
C ASP A 52 -8.29 15.07 -8.24
N LEU A 53 -7.38 14.19 -7.81
CA LEU A 53 -6.96 13.01 -8.56
C LEU A 53 -6.50 11.92 -7.59
N ILE A 54 -6.85 10.67 -7.88
CA ILE A 54 -6.39 9.51 -7.12
C ILE A 54 -5.51 8.64 -8.02
N VAL A 55 -4.29 8.39 -7.61
CA VAL A 55 -3.40 7.38 -8.16
C VAL A 55 -3.48 6.17 -7.25
N LEU A 56 -4.12 5.11 -7.72
CA LEU A 56 -4.48 3.94 -6.93
C LEU A 56 -3.61 2.74 -7.28
N GLU A 57 -3.16 2.01 -6.26
CA GLU A 57 -2.60 0.67 -6.42
C GLU A 57 -3.69 -0.34 -6.80
N GLY A 58 -3.44 -1.18 -7.79
CA GLY A 58 -4.28 -2.36 -8.01
C GLY A 58 -4.15 -2.93 -9.40
N ILE A 59 -4.45 -4.20 -9.55
CA ILE A 59 -4.35 -4.87 -10.85
C ILE A 59 -5.68 -4.71 -11.60
N ARG A 60 -5.65 -4.14 -12.81
CA ARG A 60 -6.86 -4.03 -13.65
C ARG A 60 -7.26 -5.42 -14.18
N GLY A 61 -8.43 -5.92 -13.76
CA GLY A 61 -9.05 -7.17 -14.25
C GLY A 61 -9.05 -8.31 -13.23
N ARG A 62 -9.83 -9.37 -13.50
CA ARG A 62 -9.91 -10.56 -12.64
C ARG A 62 -8.89 -11.62 -13.10
N SER A 63 -7.96 -12.02 -12.23
CA SER A 63 -7.08 -13.18 -12.44
C SER A 63 -7.07 -14.09 -11.21
N ALA A 64 -7.22 -15.40 -11.45
CA ALA A 64 -7.15 -16.42 -10.41
C ALA A 64 -5.76 -16.48 -9.73
N GLY A 65 -4.68 -16.18 -10.46
CA GLY A 65 -3.31 -16.17 -9.93
C GLY A 65 -3.03 -14.97 -9.02
N VAL A 66 -3.56 -13.79 -9.35
CA VAL A 66 -3.50 -12.60 -8.48
C VAL A 66 -4.36 -12.80 -7.24
N SER A 67 -5.49 -13.50 -7.38
CA SER A 67 -6.33 -13.88 -6.24
C SER A 67 -5.63 -14.87 -5.30
N ALA A 68 -4.60 -15.60 -5.76
CA ALA A 68 -3.78 -16.50 -4.95
C ALA A 68 -2.77 -15.78 -4.04
N LEU A 69 -2.25 -14.64 -4.47
CA LEU A 69 -1.40 -13.77 -3.63
C LEU A 69 -2.20 -13.11 -2.50
N THR A 70 -3.47 -12.79 -2.75
CA THR A 70 -4.39 -12.22 -1.76
C THR A 70 -5.19 -13.27 -0.98
N LEU A 71 -5.02 -14.57 -1.30
CA LEU A 71 -5.78 -15.68 -0.71
C LEU A 71 -5.47 -15.88 0.78
N ALA A 72 -4.25 -15.55 1.23
CA ALA A 72 -3.88 -15.60 2.64
C ALA A 72 -4.83 -14.75 3.52
N TYR A 73 -5.23 -13.58 3.03
CA TYR A 73 -6.18 -12.70 3.73
C TYR A 73 -7.59 -13.30 3.76
N ARG A 74 -8.02 -13.99 2.69
CA ARG A 74 -9.36 -14.60 2.59
C ARG A 74 -9.61 -15.73 3.60
N PHE A 75 -8.56 -16.42 4.04
CA PHE A 75 -8.68 -17.52 5.00
C PHE A 75 -8.80 -17.06 6.46
N ALA A 76 -8.60 -15.78 6.77
CA ALA A 76 -8.87 -15.25 8.11
C ALA A 76 -10.39 -15.24 8.40
N PRO A 77 -10.91 -15.97 9.41
CA PRO A 77 -12.33 -16.12 9.64
C PRO A 77 -13.01 -14.76 9.87
N ARG A 78 -14.03 -14.42 9.05
CA ARG A 78 -14.78 -13.14 9.16
C ARG A 78 -15.29 -12.83 10.57
N ARG A 79 -15.68 -13.85 11.35
CA ARG A 79 -16.14 -13.70 12.74
C ARG A 79 -15.03 -13.44 13.76
N ARG A 80 -13.76 -13.74 13.45
CA ARG A 80 -12.60 -13.57 14.35
C ARG A 80 -11.73 -12.36 14.01
N ARG A 81 -12.14 -11.53 13.05
CA ARG A 81 -11.44 -10.29 12.68
C ARG A 81 -11.68 -9.14 13.66
N ASN A 82 -12.43 -9.33 14.76
CA ASN A 82 -12.74 -8.29 15.77
C ASN A 82 -13.14 -6.93 15.15
N GLY A 83 -13.95 -6.96 14.09
CA GLY A 83 -14.41 -5.75 13.39
C GLY A 83 -13.52 -5.24 12.26
N LEU A 84 -12.34 -5.84 12.01
CA LEU A 84 -11.48 -5.49 10.88
C LEU A 84 -12.08 -5.93 9.54
N GLN A 85 -11.86 -5.12 8.52
CA GLN A 85 -12.37 -5.31 7.16
C GLN A 85 -11.22 -5.37 6.16
N GLU A 86 -11.46 -6.05 5.04
CA GLU A 86 -10.57 -5.97 3.88
C GLU A 86 -10.76 -4.62 3.19
N GLN A 87 -9.69 -4.06 2.64
CA GLN A 87 -9.73 -2.94 1.73
C GLN A 87 -10.60 -3.32 0.52
N ARG A 88 -11.64 -2.52 0.26
CA ARG A 88 -12.49 -2.66 -0.92
C ARG A 88 -12.69 -1.31 -1.57
N ASP A 89 -12.55 -1.28 -2.89
CA ASP A 89 -12.62 -0.04 -3.68
C ASP A 89 -13.98 0.65 -3.54
N ASP A 90 -15.09 -0.10 -3.46
CA ASP A 90 -16.44 0.44 -3.29
C ASP A 90 -16.65 1.15 -1.94
N VAL A 91 -15.88 0.76 -0.93
CA VAL A 91 -15.90 1.37 0.40
C VAL A 91 -14.92 2.54 0.48
N LEU A 92 -13.77 2.42 -0.16
CA LEU A 92 -12.64 3.35 -0.05
C LEU A 92 -12.77 4.56 -0.98
N LEU A 93 -13.14 4.34 -2.24
CA LEU A 93 -13.05 5.37 -3.28
C LEU A 93 -14.31 6.24 -3.31
N PRO A 94 -14.18 7.57 -3.34
CA PRO A 94 -15.29 8.45 -3.68
C PRO A 94 -15.59 8.39 -5.19
N GLU A 95 -16.88 8.40 -5.56
CA GLU A 95 -17.30 8.40 -6.97
C GLU A 95 -16.98 9.73 -7.69
N SER A 96 -16.74 10.79 -6.94
CA SER A 96 -16.57 12.16 -7.45
C SER A 96 -15.15 12.51 -7.90
N VAL A 97 -14.16 11.66 -7.61
CA VAL A 97 -12.74 11.98 -7.86
C VAL A 97 -12.20 11.02 -8.93
N PRO A 98 -11.54 11.53 -10.00
CA PRO A 98 -11.00 10.69 -11.04
C PRO A 98 -9.88 9.78 -10.50
N VAL A 99 -9.84 8.53 -10.97
CA VAL A 99 -8.88 7.51 -10.54
C VAL A 99 -8.01 7.05 -11.70
N ILE A 100 -6.69 7.20 -11.54
CA ILE A 100 -5.66 6.61 -12.40
C ILE A 100 -5.11 5.37 -11.70
N ASN A 101 -4.95 4.30 -12.47
CA ASN A 101 -4.33 3.08 -12.02
C ASN A 101 -3.15 2.78 -12.96
N PRO A 102 -1.90 3.01 -12.51
CA PRO A 102 -0.69 2.81 -13.31
C PRO A 102 -0.18 1.36 -13.27
N ASP A 103 -0.85 0.49 -12.53
CA ASP A 103 -0.47 -0.91 -12.35
C ASP A 103 -0.85 -1.79 -13.55
N VAL A 104 -0.24 -2.97 -13.58
CA VAL A 104 -0.44 -4.02 -14.59
C VAL A 104 -1.90 -4.46 -14.73
N THR A 105 -2.27 -4.92 -15.93
CA THR A 105 -3.46 -5.76 -16.08
C THR A 105 -3.25 -7.12 -15.43
N ALA A 106 -4.34 -7.79 -15.07
CA ALA A 106 -4.34 -9.15 -14.53
C ALA A 106 -3.61 -10.18 -15.41
N ALA A 107 -3.56 -9.92 -16.73
CA ALA A 107 -2.84 -10.73 -17.70
C ALA A 107 -1.32 -10.52 -17.64
N GLU A 108 -0.87 -9.27 -17.52
CA GLU A 108 0.55 -8.93 -17.35
C GLU A 108 1.09 -9.45 -16.02
N ALA A 109 0.34 -9.29 -14.93
CA ALA A 109 0.70 -9.86 -13.63
C ALA A 109 0.89 -11.39 -13.69
N MET A 110 0.02 -12.09 -14.44
CA MET A 110 0.18 -13.54 -14.65
C MET A 110 1.38 -13.90 -15.54
N ALA A 111 1.69 -13.07 -16.53
CA ALA A 111 2.86 -13.29 -17.38
C ALA A 111 4.16 -13.16 -16.58
N ASP A 112 4.26 -12.12 -15.75
CA ASP A 112 5.39 -11.93 -14.84
C ASP A 112 5.46 -13.07 -13.82
N LEU A 113 4.34 -13.47 -13.22
CA LEU A 113 4.31 -14.62 -12.33
C LEU A 113 4.84 -15.88 -13.03
N ARG A 114 4.50 -16.11 -14.31
CA ARG A 114 4.91 -17.31 -15.07
C ARG A 114 6.42 -17.38 -15.34
N THR A 115 7.15 -16.28 -15.15
CA THR A 115 8.62 -16.28 -15.20
C THR A 115 9.25 -16.93 -13.97
N LEU A 116 8.49 -17.06 -12.88
CA LEU A 116 8.96 -17.67 -11.64
C LEU A 116 9.14 -19.19 -11.78
N PRO A 117 10.13 -19.78 -11.09
CA PRO A 117 10.27 -21.22 -11.01
C PRO A 117 8.99 -21.89 -10.48
N ARG A 118 8.56 -22.99 -11.12
CA ARG A 118 7.31 -23.70 -10.77
C ARG A 118 7.24 -24.15 -9.30
N TRP A 119 8.38 -24.41 -8.65
CA TRP A 119 8.41 -24.77 -7.23
C TRP A 119 7.97 -23.60 -6.33
N MET A 120 8.24 -22.36 -6.74
CA MET A 120 7.87 -21.16 -5.98
C MET A 120 6.36 -20.93 -6.00
N TYR A 121 5.68 -21.32 -7.09
CA TYR A 121 4.23 -21.38 -7.15
C TYR A 121 3.62 -22.35 -6.14
N VAL A 122 4.19 -23.55 -6.04
CA VAL A 122 3.74 -24.56 -5.07
C VAL A 122 3.97 -24.04 -3.66
N LEU A 123 5.13 -23.41 -3.41
CA LEU A 123 5.43 -22.79 -2.13
C LEU A 123 4.40 -21.71 -1.76
N LEU A 124 4.06 -20.81 -2.69
CA LEU A 124 3.03 -19.77 -2.48
C LEU A 124 1.64 -20.38 -2.21
N LEU A 125 1.25 -21.40 -2.96
CA LEU A 125 -0.02 -22.12 -2.77
C LEU A 125 -0.12 -22.80 -1.40
N VAL A 126 1.00 -23.30 -0.86
CA VAL A 126 1.07 -23.92 0.47
C VAL A 126 1.20 -22.88 1.58
N ALA A 127 1.94 -21.79 1.34
CA ALA A 127 2.12 -20.72 2.31
C ALA A 127 0.82 -19.98 2.62
N ALA A 128 -0.04 -19.75 1.61
CA ALA A 128 -1.30 -19.03 1.76
C ALA A 128 -2.26 -19.64 2.82
N PRO A 129 -2.60 -20.95 2.81
CA PRO A 129 -3.44 -21.54 3.85
C PRO A 129 -2.75 -21.61 5.21
N VAL A 130 -1.42 -21.77 5.27
CA VAL A 130 -0.65 -21.75 6.53
C VAL A 130 -0.73 -20.36 7.18
N LEU A 131 -0.48 -19.29 6.40
CA LEU A 131 -0.66 -17.91 6.85
C LEU A 131 -2.11 -17.65 7.29
N GLY A 132 -3.08 -18.11 6.49
CA GLY A 132 -4.50 -18.05 6.85
C GLY A 132 -4.83 -18.69 8.20
N LEU A 133 -4.23 -19.86 8.49
CA LEU A 133 -4.38 -20.56 9.76
C LEU A 133 -3.70 -19.80 10.91
N VAL A 134 -2.50 -19.25 10.68
CA VAL A 134 -1.81 -18.39 11.66
C VAL A 134 -2.66 -17.18 12.00
N PHE A 135 -3.24 -16.49 11.00
CA PHE A 135 -4.17 -15.37 11.22
C PHE A 135 -5.43 -15.81 11.96
N ALA A 136 -5.98 -17.00 11.67
CA ALA A 136 -7.14 -17.53 12.37
C ALA A 136 -6.87 -17.84 13.85
N LEU A 137 -5.65 -18.26 14.19
CA LEU A 137 -5.23 -18.62 15.55
C LEU A 137 -4.78 -17.41 16.37
N ARG A 138 -3.93 -16.53 15.81
CA ARG A 138 -3.43 -15.32 16.50
C ARG A 138 -4.43 -14.16 16.53
N GLY A 139 -5.41 -14.14 15.62
CA GLY A 139 -6.36 -13.03 15.51
C GLY A 139 -5.65 -11.70 15.18
N PRO A 140 -6.23 -10.54 15.59
CA PRO A 140 -5.67 -9.22 15.28
C PRO A 140 -4.25 -8.97 15.82
N ARG A 141 -3.81 -9.74 16.83
CA ARG A 141 -2.46 -9.63 17.42
C ARG A 141 -1.35 -10.01 16.45
N ALA A 142 -1.66 -10.75 15.37
CA ALA A 142 -0.71 -11.00 14.28
C ALA A 142 -0.32 -9.71 13.54
N PHE A 143 -1.13 -8.65 13.61
CA PHE A 143 -0.82 -7.34 13.01
C PHE A 143 -0.07 -6.40 13.96
N LEU A 144 0.22 -6.83 15.19
CA LEU A 144 1.04 -6.08 16.16
C LEU A 144 2.51 -6.52 16.15
N ASP A 145 2.90 -7.37 15.22
CA ASP A 145 4.30 -7.74 15.08
C ASP A 145 5.09 -6.50 14.68
N GLU A 146 6.28 -6.31 15.26
CA GLU A 146 7.15 -5.17 14.96
C GLU A 146 7.57 -5.17 13.49
N ASP A 147 7.56 -6.36 12.87
CA ASP A 147 7.74 -6.59 11.43
C ASP A 147 6.61 -5.98 10.54
N MET A 148 5.51 -5.50 11.12
CA MET A 148 4.48 -4.73 10.40
C MET A 148 4.76 -3.23 10.36
N ALA A 149 5.73 -2.75 11.15
CA ALA A 149 6.20 -1.37 11.05
C ALA A 149 6.86 -1.17 9.70
N VAL A 150 6.52 -0.07 9.05
CA VAL A 150 7.14 0.33 7.79
C VAL A 150 7.80 1.67 8.06
N ASP A 151 9.11 1.66 7.91
CA ASP A 151 9.95 2.84 8.01
C ASP A 151 10.59 3.10 6.64
N ASP A 152 10.85 4.37 6.36
CA ASP A 152 11.57 4.81 5.16
C ASP A 152 13.01 4.26 5.09
N LEU A 153 13.54 3.82 6.24
CA LEU A 153 14.77 3.06 6.35
C LEU A 153 14.49 1.83 7.22
N PRO A 154 14.95 0.63 6.84
CA PRO A 154 14.77 -0.56 7.66
C PRO A 154 15.42 -0.35 9.03
N GLN A 155 14.69 -0.65 10.12
CA GLN A 155 15.15 -0.45 11.49
C GLN A 155 15.47 -1.76 12.23
N THR A 156 15.12 -2.91 11.63
CA THR A 156 15.39 -4.23 12.17
C THR A 156 16.22 -5.05 11.18
N LEU A 157 17.06 -5.97 11.69
CA LEU A 157 17.87 -6.86 10.87
C LEU A 157 17.01 -7.69 9.90
N ARG A 158 15.78 -8.03 10.30
CA ARG A 158 14.83 -8.75 9.44
C ARG A 158 14.27 -7.86 8.34
N ALA A 159 13.96 -6.60 8.64
CA ALA A 159 13.54 -5.62 7.64
C ALA A 159 14.68 -5.29 6.65
N GLU A 160 15.93 -5.24 7.12
CA GLU A 160 17.12 -5.12 6.25
C GLU A 160 17.24 -6.34 5.32
N MET A 161 17.10 -7.56 5.84
CA MET A 161 17.15 -8.79 5.02
C MET A 161 16.02 -8.89 4.00
N LEU A 162 14.82 -8.39 4.32
CA LEU A 162 13.66 -8.35 3.41
C LEU A 162 13.83 -7.26 2.34
N ALA A 163 14.36 -6.08 2.72
CA ALA A 163 14.67 -5.00 1.77
C ALA A 163 15.68 -5.44 0.69
N ASP A 164 16.65 -6.29 1.07
CA ASP A 164 17.64 -6.90 0.18
C ASP A 164 17.16 -8.23 -0.47
N ASP A 165 15.91 -8.66 -0.24
CA ASP A 165 15.39 -9.91 -0.82
C ASP A 165 15.10 -9.71 -2.33
N PRO A 166 15.76 -10.47 -3.22
CA PRO A 166 15.59 -10.34 -4.66
C PRO A 166 14.17 -10.73 -5.14
N VAL A 167 13.42 -11.52 -4.39
CA VAL A 167 12.01 -11.84 -4.66
C VAL A 167 11.11 -10.65 -4.34
N GLU A 168 11.36 -9.97 -3.21
CA GLU A 168 10.63 -8.75 -2.84
C GLU A 168 10.91 -7.65 -3.87
N HIS A 169 12.18 -7.42 -4.21
CA HIS A 169 12.59 -6.46 -5.25
C HIS A 169 11.98 -6.76 -6.62
N ALA A 170 11.87 -8.04 -7.01
CA ALA A 170 11.23 -8.44 -8.26
C ALA A 170 9.71 -8.21 -8.24
N MET A 171 9.06 -8.30 -7.08
CA MET A 171 7.63 -8.09 -6.91
C MET A 171 7.23 -6.62 -6.77
N THR A 172 8.09 -5.77 -6.20
CA THR A 172 7.81 -4.36 -5.92
C THR A 172 8.45 -3.40 -6.92
N GLY A 173 9.71 -3.64 -7.32
CA GLY A 173 10.52 -2.68 -8.07
C GLY A 173 9.90 -2.24 -9.41
N ARG A 174 9.36 -3.18 -10.20
CA ARG A 174 8.71 -2.84 -11.47
C ARG A 174 7.39 -2.09 -11.29
N ARG A 175 6.68 -2.33 -10.19
CA ARG A 175 5.43 -1.61 -9.85
C ARG A 175 5.75 -0.20 -9.37
N ASP A 176 6.80 -0.06 -8.57
CA ASP A 176 7.31 1.24 -8.11
C ASP A 176 7.79 2.10 -9.27
N GLU A 177 8.50 1.53 -10.24
CA GLU A 177 8.94 2.25 -11.44
C GLU A 177 7.76 2.81 -12.24
N ARG A 178 6.71 2.02 -12.46
CA ARG A 178 5.50 2.46 -13.18
C ARG A 178 4.75 3.53 -12.42
N LEU A 179 4.60 3.36 -11.11
CA LEU A 179 4.02 4.37 -10.26
C LEU A 179 4.80 5.68 -10.35
N LEU A 180 6.12 5.64 -10.20
CA LEU A 180 6.97 6.82 -10.29
C LEU A 180 6.93 7.46 -11.68
N ALA A 181 6.78 6.68 -12.75
CA ALA A 181 6.56 7.20 -14.10
C ALA A 181 5.23 7.97 -14.18
N ALA A 182 4.13 7.40 -13.70
CA ALA A 182 2.82 8.06 -13.68
C ALA A 182 2.82 9.33 -12.81
N LEU A 183 3.47 9.31 -11.64
CA LEU A 183 3.65 10.52 -10.82
C LEU A 183 4.50 11.57 -11.54
N GLY A 184 5.49 11.13 -12.33
CA GLY A 184 6.32 11.98 -13.17
C GLY A 184 5.56 12.65 -14.32
N GLU A 185 4.66 11.92 -14.97
CA GLU A 185 3.75 12.45 -16.00
C GLU A 185 2.83 13.51 -15.39
N ILE A 186 2.18 13.20 -14.27
CA ILE A 186 1.33 14.16 -13.54
C ILE A 186 2.11 15.40 -13.15
N HIS A 187 3.33 15.23 -12.64
CA HIS A 187 4.19 16.37 -12.32
C HIS A 187 4.51 17.21 -13.56
N THR A 188 4.87 16.58 -14.67
CA THR A 188 5.28 17.28 -15.89
C THR A 188 4.12 18.05 -16.51
N GLU A 189 2.93 17.47 -16.51
CA GLU A 189 1.74 18.05 -17.15
C GLU A 189 1.02 19.06 -16.28
N ARG A 190 1.02 18.85 -14.95
CA ARG A 190 0.12 19.55 -14.02
C ARG A 190 0.83 20.21 -12.84
N ALA A 191 2.16 20.36 -12.88
CA ALA A 191 2.90 21.02 -11.80
C ALA A 191 2.39 22.43 -11.48
N ASP A 192 1.93 23.18 -12.46
CA ASP A 192 1.49 24.56 -12.26
C ASP A 192 0.04 24.68 -11.77
N GLU A 193 -0.68 23.56 -11.66
CA GLU A 193 -2.06 23.53 -11.19
C GLU A 193 -2.15 23.37 -9.66
N PRO A 194 -3.05 24.10 -8.98
CA PRO A 194 -3.24 24.00 -7.53
C PRO A 194 -4.10 22.80 -7.16
N ILE A 195 -3.59 21.61 -7.44
CA ILE A 195 -4.30 20.34 -7.24
C ILE A 195 -3.63 19.47 -6.18
N ARG A 196 -4.42 18.58 -5.60
CA ARG A 196 -3.98 17.56 -4.64
C ARG A 196 -4.17 16.18 -5.24
N VAL A 197 -3.05 15.50 -5.44
CA VAL A 197 -3.01 14.14 -6.01
C VAL A 197 -2.83 13.14 -4.89
N ALA A 198 -3.88 12.37 -4.62
CA ALA A 198 -3.83 11.28 -3.65
C ALA A 198 -3.08 10.08 -4.23
N VAL A 199 -2.09 9.56 -3.52
CA VAL A 199 -1.37 8.32 -3.86
C VAL A 199 -1.77 7.25 -2.86
N VAL A 200 -2.65 6.33 -3.28
CA VAL A 200 -3.26 5.31 -2.43
C VAL A 200 -2.61 3.97 -2.71
N TYR A 201 -1.58 3.64 -1.95
CA TYR A 201 -0.71 2.48 -2.16
C TYR A 201 -0.44 1.73 -0.86
N GLY A 202 -0.21 0.42 -0.97
CA GLY A 202 0.24 -0.43 0.11
C GLY A 202 1.48 0.16 0.78
N ALA A 203 1.50 0.12 2.11
CA ALA A 203 2.52 0.82 2.88
C ALA A 203 3.97 0.47 2.49
N GLY A 204 4.22 -0.77 2.06
CA GLY A 204 5.55 -1.21 1.60
C GLY A 204 6.09 -0.46 0.38
N HIS A 205 5.24 0.13 -0.45
CA HIS A 205 5.64 0.92 -1.63
C HIS A 205 6.01 2.38 -1.27
N VAL A 206 5.62 2.84 -0.08
CA VAL A 206 5.76 4.27 0.30
C VAL A 206 7.21 4.76 0.38
N PRO A 207 8.20 3.99 0.89
CA PRO A 207 9.60 4.42 0.85
C PRO A 207 10.08 4.75 -0.57
N ALA A 208 9.73 3.92 -1.56
CA ALA A 208 10.07 4.14 -2.97
C ALA A 208 9.37 5.37 -3.55
N ILE A 209 8.09 5.58 -3.21
CA ILE A 209 7.32 6.78 -3.62
C ILE A 209 7.96 8.05 -3.08
N VAL A 210 8.25 8.07 -1.77
CA VAL A 210 8.82 9.23 -1.07
C VAL A 210 10.20 9.54 -1.64
N SER A 211 11.07 8.53 -1.71
CA SER A 211 12.42 8.67 -2.28
C SER A 211 12.38 9.11 -3.73
N GLY A 212 11.49 8.55 -4.54
CA GLY A 212 11.34 8.93 -5.95
C GLY A 212 10.88 10.38 -6.13
N LEU A 213 9.85 10.81 -5.38
CA LEU A 213 9.37 12.20 -5.40
C LEU A 213 10.43 13.20 -4.91
N MET A 214 11.22 12.81 -3.91
CA MET A 214 12.31 13.63 -3.37
C MET A 214 13.47 13.75 -4.36
N ASN A 215 13.98 12.62 -4.85
CA ASN A 215 15.21 12.57 -5.63
C ASN A 215 15.00 13.01 -7.09
N ARG A 216 13.85 12.69 -7.69
CA ARG A 216 13.58 13.02 -9.11
C ARG A 216 12.98 14.41 -9.28
N TYR A 217 12.08 14.80 -8.37
CA TYR A 217 11.24 15.99 -8.56
C TYR A 217 11.41 17.05 -7.48
N GLY A 218 12.20 16.79 -6.42
CA GLY A 218 12.50 17.78 -5.38
C GLY A 218 11.37 18.06 -4.39
N TYR A 219 10.34 17.21 -4.37
CA TYR A 219 9.30 17.26 -3.33
C TYR A 219 9.89 16.91 -1.97
N ARG A 220 9.29 17.39 -0.89
CA ARG A 220 9.69 17.05 0.48
C ARG A 220 8.44 16.79 1.32
N PRO A 221 8.50 15.84 2.27
CA PRO A 221 7.43 15.68 3.25
C PRO A 221 7.34 16.98 4.07
N ARG A 222 6.14 17.54 4.16
CA ARG A 222 5.88 18.77 4.92
C ARG A 222 4.93 18.57 6.07
N GLU A 223 3.98 17.66 5.91
CA GLU A 223 2.96 17.36 6.91
C GLU A 223 2.76 15.85 6.95
N ALA A 224 2.45 15.34 8.13
CA ALA A 224 2.04 13.96 8.33
C ALA A 224 0.86 13.94 9.32
N GLN A 225 -0.21 13.22 8.95
CA GLN A 225 -1.35 12.99 9.82
C GLN A 225 -1.47 11.51 10.14
N TRP A 226 -1.49 11.17 11.42
CA TRP A 226 -1.62 9.78 11.85
C TRP A 226 -3.09 9.35 11.86
N LEU A 227 -3.39 8.26 11.17
CA LEU A 227 -4.68 7.57 11.21
C LEU A 227 -4.53 6.24 11.94
N THR A 228 -5.42 5.97 12.88
CA THR A 228 -5.45 4.68 13.58
C THR A 228 -6.00 3.61 12.64
N VAL A 229 -5.13 2.66 12.26
CA VAL A 229 -5.48 1.52 11.42
C VAL A 229 -6.31 0.53 12.22
N LEU A 230 -5.82 0.14 13.39
CA LEU A 230 -6.52 -0.74 14.33
C LEU A 230 -6.02 -0.53 15.76
N VAL A 231 -6.89 -0.90 16.71
CA VAL A 231 -6.58 -1.06 18.13
C VAL A 231 -6.79 -2.54 18.45
N PRO A 232 -5.82 -3.25 19.01
CA PRO A 232 -6.00 -4.63 19.40
C PRO A 232 -6.97 -4.74 20.58
N ALA A 233 -7.96 -5.62 20.43
CA ALA A 233 -8.87 -6.01 21.51
C ALA A 233 -8.27 -7.11 22.40
#